data_AF-A0A519GVG5-F1
#
_entry.id   AF-A0A519GVG5-F1
#
_cell.length_a   1.000
_cell.length_b   1.000
_cell.length_c   1.000
_cell.angle_alpha   90.00
_cell.angle_beta   90.00
_cell.angle_gamma   90.00
#
_symmetry.space_group_name_H-M   'P 1'
#
loop_
_entity.id
_entity.type
_entity.pdbx_description
1 polymer ?
#
loop_
_entity_poly.entity_id
_entity_poly.type
_entity_poly.pdbx_seq_one_letter_code
_entity_poly.pdbx_strand_id
1 'polypeptide(L)' 'MENKSIGMETTNMMASKDAGATPDPAMAPRAFLEYLYRVAVNRALPLSTLGAHLPKPPKGRTLVLG' A
#
# COMPACT_ATOMS: atom_id res chain seq x y z
N MET A 1 -29.75 -36.49 5.48
CA MET A 1 -29.76 -35.22 4.72
C MET A 1 -28.63 -34.37 5.26
N GLU A 2 -27.53 -34.28 4.51
CA GLU A 2 -26.25 -33.78 4.99
C GLU A 2 -26.09 -32.30 4.70
N ASN A 3 -26.14 -31.50 5.76
CA ASN A 3 -25.85 -30.08 5.76
C ASN A 3 -24.34 -29.86 5.83
N LYS A 4 -23.75 -29.46 4.71
CA LYS A 4 -22.41 -28.88 4.66
C LYS A 4 -22.42 -27.61 3.82
N SER A 5 -22.89 -26.53 4.44
CA SER A 5 -22.70 -25.17 3.92
C SER A 5 -21.23 -24.81 4.13
N ILE A 6 -20.43 -25.05 3.09
CA ILE A 6 -19.00 -24.74 3.07
C ILE A 6 -18.88 -23.25 2.80
N GLY A 7 -18.34 -22.52 3.79
CA GLY A 7 -17.98 -21.12 3.64
C GLY A 7 -16.99 -20.92 2.49
N MET A 8 -17.25 -19.90 1.68
CA MET A 8 -16.26 -19.33 0.77
C MET A 8 -16.20 -17.84 1.05
N GLU A 9 -15.49 -17.55 2.14
CA GLU A 9 -15.07 -16.23 2.56
C GLU A 9 -13.86 -15.79 1.71
N THR A 10 -14.09 -15.48 0.44
CA THR A 10 -13.01 -14.95 -0.44
C THR A 10 -13.45 -13.69 -1.17
N THR A 11 -13.89 -12.69 -0.42
CA THR A 11 -14.12 -11.32 -0.93
C THR A 11 -12.82 -10.50 -1.04
N ASN A 12 -11.66 -11.04 -0.63
CA ASN A 12 -10.42 -10.27 -0.53
C ASN A 12 -9.38 -10.49 -1.65
N MET A 13 -9.75 -11.15 -2.76
CA MET A 13 -8.81 -11.47 -3.86
C MET A 13 -8.69 -10.38 -4.95
N MET A 14 -9.40 -9.25 -4.82
CA MET A 14 -9.40 -8.17 -5.82
C MET A 14 -8.61 -6.92 -5.43
N ALA A 15 -8.03 -6.87 -4.22
CA ALA A 15 -7.45 -5.65 -3.66
C ALA A 15 -5.99 -5.35 -4.07
N SER A 16 -5.36 -6.15 -4.93
CA SER A 16 -3.93 -5.98 -5.22
C SER A 16 -3.53 -6.44 -6.63
N LYS A 17 -4.30 -6.04 -7.66
CA LYS A 17 -3.93 -6.30 -9.07
C LYS A 17 -3.41 -5.08 -9.83
N ASP A 18 -2.94 -4.04 -9.15
CA ASP A 18 -2.28 -2.87 -9.77
C ASP A 18 -0.87 -2.60 -9.22
N ALA A 19 -0.12 -3.66 -8.90
CA ALA A 19 1.33 -3.54 -8.76
C ALA A 19 2.04 -3.56 -10.14
N GLY A 20 1.29 -3.50 -11.24
CA GLY A 20 1.75 -3.70 -12.61
C GLY A 20 1.66 -2.43 -13.45
N ALA A 21 2.83 -1.96 -13.91
CA ALA A 21 3.08 -0.94 -14.93
C ALA A 21 2.43 0.46 -14.77
N THR A 22 3.26 1.49 -14.91
CA THR A 22 2.79 2.89 -15.05
C THR A 22 1.90 3.01 -16.29
N PRO A 23 0.67 3.56 -16.20
CA PRO A 23 -0.20 3.76 -17.36
C PRO A 23 0.43 4.72 -18.38
N ASP A 24 0.15 4.51 -19.67
CA ASP A 24 0.60 5.43 -20.72
C ASP A 24 -0.19 6.76 -20.62
N PRO A 25 0.49 7.92 -20.47
CA PRO A 25 -0.18 9.22 -20.36
C PRO A 25 -0.98 9.61 -21.61
N ALA A 26 -0.59 9.17 -22.81
CA ALA A 26 -1.27 9.50 -24.05
C ALA A 26 -2.53 8.66 -24.27
N MET A 27 -2.51 7.39 -23.84
CA MET A 27 -3.63 6.46 -24.02
C MET A 27 -4.61 6.45 -22.84
N ALA A 28 -4.15 6.77 -21.63
CA ALA A 28 -4.96 6.73 -20.41
C ALA A 28 -4.60 7.86 -19.42
N PRO A 29 -4.81 9.14 -19.77
CA PRO A 29 -4.33 10.28 -18.99
C PRO A 29 -4.89 10.33 -17.55
N ARG A 30 -6.17 9.96 -17.36
CA ARG A 30 -6.78 9.92 -16.02
C ARG A 30 -6.14 8.84 -15.14
N ALA A 31 -5.98 7.63 -15.67
CA ALA A 31 -5.38 6.53 -14.93
C ALA A 31 -3.91 6.82 -14.58
N PHE A 32 -3.19 7.50 -15.48
CA PHE A 32 -1.83 7.96 -15.22
C PHE A 32 -1.77 8.95 -14.05
N LEU A 33 -2.64 9.97 -14.02
CA LEU A 33 -2.69 10.93 -12.91
C LEU A 33 -3.08 10.27 -11.58
N GLU A 34 -4.03 9.35 -11.60
CA GLU A 34 -4.42 8.59 -10.41
C GLU A 34 -3.26 7.73 -9.88
N TYR A 35 -2.52 7.08 -10.79
CA TYR A 35 -1.31 6.35 -10.45
C TYR A 35 -0.26 7.26 -9.80
N LEU A 36 0.05 8.40 -10.40
CA LEU A 36 1.02 9.36 -9.84
C LEU A 36 0.60 9.85 -8.46
N TYR A 37 -0.68 10.17 -8.28
CA TYR A 37 -1.22 10.60 -7.00
C TYR A 37 -1.05 9.51 -5.94
N ARG A 38 -1.45 8.27 -6.24
CA ARG A 38 -1.31 7.13 -5.34
C ARG A 38 0.15 6.90 -4.95
N VAL A 39 1.08 6.97 -5.90
CA VAL A 39 2.53 6.86 -5.64
C VAL A 39 3.03 7.99 -4.73
N ALA A 40 2.62 9.23 -5.01
CA ALA A 40 3.03 10.40 -4.22
C ALA A 40 2.54 10.30 -2.77
N VAL A 41 1.26 9.95 -2.57
CA VAL A 41 0.68 9.75 -1.24
C VAL A 41 1.40 8.64 -0.50
N ASN A 42 1.60 7.48 -1.14
CA ASN A 42 2.30 6.35 -0.51
C ASN A 42 3.72 6.70 -0.06
N ARG A 43 4.43 7.56 -0.81
CA ARG A 43 5.77 8.06 -0.42
C ARG A 43 5.72 9.11 0.68
N ALA A 44 4.65 9.90 0.76
CA ALA A 44 4.47 10.88 1.83
C ALA A 44 4.15 10.21 3.18
N LEU A 45 3.68 8.96 3.19
CA LEU A 45 3.40 8.23 4.43
C LEU A 45 4.70 7.92 5.22
N PRO A 46 4.83 8.39 6.48
CA PRO A 46 6.01 8.16 7.31
C PRO A 46 6.39 6.68 7.45
N LEU A 47 5.39 5.81 7.52
CA LEU A 47 5.59 4.36 7.70
C LEU A 47 6.37 3.72 6.53
N SER A 48 6.19 4.23 5.31
CA SER A 48 6.79 3.68 4.10
C SER A 48 8.19 4.24 3.80
N THR A 49 8.54 5.39 4.38
CA THR A 49 9.77 6.12 4.01
C THR A 49 10.72 6.36 5.17
N LEU A 50 10.24 6.73 6.36
CA LEU A 50 11.14 7.11 7.44
C LEU A 50 11.97 5.94 7.96
N GLY A 51 11.40 4.72 8.00
CA GLY A 51 12.04 3.56 8.62
C GLY A 51 13.46 3.27 8.11
N ALA A 52 13.72 3.50 6.82
CA ALA A 52 15.04 3.29 6.22
C ALA A 52 16.08 4.34 6.62
N HIS A 53 15.64 5.51 7.07
CA HIS A 53 16.49 6.64 7.47
C HIS A 53 16.58 6.81 8.98
N LEU A 54 15.90 5.97 9.76
CA LEU A 54 15.98 6.02 11.20
C LEU A 54 17.33 5.47 11.68
N PRO A 55 17.94 6.12 12.68
CA PRO A 55 19.09 5.55 13.36
C PRO A 55 18.69 4.24 14.03
N LYS A 56 19.68 3.37 14.28
CA LYS A 56 19.44 2.15 15.04
C LYS A 56 18.78 2.50 16.39
N PRO A 57 17.78 1.71 16.83
CA PRO A 57 17.07 2.00 18.07
C PRO A 57 18.07 2.09 19.23
N PRO A 58 17.98 3.13 20.08
CA PRO A 58 18.91 3.31 21.18
C PRO A 58 18.77 2.19 22.22
N LYS A 59 19.87 1.84 22.90
CA LYS A 59 19.88 0.86 24.00
C LYS A 59 19.26 1.50 25.27
N GLY A 60 17.97 1.80 25.26
CA GLY A 60 17.31 2.50 26.35
C GLY A 60 15.91 2.99 25.99
N ARG A 61 15.57 4.20 26.44
CA ARG A 61 14.25 4.80 26.22
C ARG A 61 14.22 5.56 24.90
N THR A 62 13.16 5.37 24.12
CA THR A 62 12.91 6.12 22.89
C THR A 62 12.13 7.38 23.22
N LEU A 63 12.66 8.54 22.86
CA LEU A 63 11.94 9.82 22.90
C LEU A 63 11.50 10.17 21.48
N VAL A 64 10.21 10.45 21.29
CA VAL A 64 9.64 10.92 20.03
C VAL A 64 9.26 12.38 20.20
N LEU A 65 9.79 13.24 19.34
CA LEU A 65 9.45 14.66 19.28
C LEU A 65 8.68 14.90 17.98
N GLY A 66 7.54 15.59 18.07
CA GLY A 66 6.66 15.94 16.97
C GLY A 66 6.37 17.42 16.93
#